data_AF-A0A7J3RCE8-F1
#
_entry.id   AF-A0A7J3RCE8-F1
#
_cell.length_a   1.000
_cell.length_b   1.000
_cell.length_c   1.000
_cell.angle_alpha   90.00
_cell.angle_beta   90.00
_cell.angle_gamma   90.00
#
_symmetry.space_group_name_H-M   'P 1'
#
loop_
_entity.id
_entity.type
_entity.pdbx_description
1 polymer ?
#
loop_
_entity_poly.entity_id
_entity_poly.type
_entity_poly.pdbx_seq_one_letter_code
_entity_poly.pdbx_strand_id
1 'polypeptide(L)'
;MELMNIEKYKEILDLIESLPERYKILFNLSLYTLTVFIYIVFVWKFSKFITKREIIELNMSKYNNSQHPFLEKILALFFYTLEYVIILPFLVLFWFVVFSFFIMLISESLDMMQILILSTIIIASIRLCVYLGSDISRDLSRIFPLTILAIFVANPKRILEADSVFTRISQIPSIVNNLLWFLVFLFSIEFLLRLFYSISKLISDFKNPDVGGVVEVKKSKFKKLESYKGI
;
A
#
# COMPACT_ATOMS: atom_id res chain seq x y z
N MET A 1 -34.09 17.31 -1.97
CA MET A 1 -32.74 17.60 -1.44
C MET A 1 -31.66 17.47 -2.52
N GLU A 2 -31.78 16.56 -3.49
CA GLU A 2 -30.87 16.47 -4.66
C GLU A 2 -30.94 17.67 -5.62
N LEU A 3 -32.14 18.20 -5.91
CA LEU A 3 -32.30 19.32 -6.86
C LEU A 3 -31.61 20.62 -6.40
N MET A 4 -31.63 20.90 -5.10
CA MET A 4 -30.99 22.07 -4.48
C MET A 4 -29.46 22.03 -4.56
N ASN A 5 -28.87 20.84 -4.68
CA ASN A 5 -27.43 20.67 -4.88
C ASN A 5 -27.05 20.96 -6.34
N ILE A 6 -27.90 20.57 -7.30
CA ILE A 6 -27.64 20.75 -8.74
C ILE A 6 -27.68 22.23 -9.13
N GLU A 7 -28.63 23.01 -8.61
CA GLU A 7 -28.70 24.46 -8.87
C GLU A 7 -27.47 25.20 -8.33
N LYS A 8 -27.02 24.85 -7.12
CA LYS A 8 -25.82 25.43 -6.53
C LYS A 8 -24.55 25.11 -7.31
N TYR A 9 -24.47 23.92 -7.90
CA TYR A 9 -23.38 23.54 -8.80
C TYR A 9 -23.40 24.37 -10.09
N LYS A 10 -24.58 24.63 -10.65
CA LYS A 10 -24.73 25.48 -11.84
C LYS A 10 -24.34 26.92 -11.57
N GLU A 11 -24.76 27.49 -10.45
CA GLU A 11 -24.34 28.86 -10.06
C GLU A 11 -22.82 28.98 -9.95
N ILE A 12 -22.14 27.98 -9.37
CA ILE A 12 -20.68 27.98 -9.28
C ILE A 12 -20.05 27.87 -10.68
N LEU A 13 -20.61 27.06 -11.57
CA LEU A 13 -20.14 26.93 -12.96
C LEU A 13 -20.31 28.23 -13.74
N ASP A 14 -21.47 28.87 -13.64
CA ASP A 14 -21.77 30.15 -14.28
C ASP A 14 -20.84 31.25 -13.76
N LEU A 15 -20.53 31.25 -12.46
CA LEU A 15 -19.60 32.20 -11.85
C LEU A 15 -18.16 31.99 -12.33
N ILE A 16 -17.73 30.73 -12.52
CA ILE A 16 -16.44 30.39 -13.12
C ILE A 16 -16.39 30.75 -14.61
N GLU A 17 -17.47 30.55 -15.35
CA GLU A 17 -17.57 30.90 -16.77
C GLU A 17 -17.56 32.43 -17.00
N SER A 18 -18.08 33.20 -16.04
CA SER A 18 -18.09 34.67 -16.08
C SER A 18 -16.71 35.31 -15.83
N LEU A 19 -15.73 34.55 -15.32
CA LEU A 19 -14.39 35.07 -15.06
C LEU A 19 -13.64 35.40 -16.36
N PRO A 20 -12.85 36.48 -16.40
CA PRO A 20 -11.93 36.72 -17.50
C PRO A 20 -10.94 35.55 -17.68
N GLU A 21 -10.58 35.22 -18.92
CA GLU A 21 -9.74 34.06 -19.28
C GLU A 21 -8.46 33.92 -18.44
N ARG A 22 -7.83 35.04 -18.07
CA ARG A 22 -6.61 35.05 -17.23
C ARG A 22 -6.86 34.47 -15.84
N TYR A 23 -8.01 34.76 -15.24
CA TYR A 23 -8.39 34.25 -13.91
C TYR A 23 -8.83 32.79 -13.98
N LYS A 24 -9.48 32.37 -15.07
CA LYS A 24 -9.84 30.95 -15.31
C LYS A 24 -8.60 30.04 -15.34
N ILE A 25 -7.54 30.47 -16.03
CA ILE A 25 -6.28 29.71 -16.09
C ILE A 25 -5.67 29.54 -14.69
N LEU A 26 -5.57 30.63 -13.92
CA LEU A 26 -5.02 30.59 -12.55
C LEU A 26 -5.86 29.71 -11.63
N PHE A 27 -7.19 29.83 -11.72
CA PHE A 27 -8.12 29.01 -10.95
C PHE A 27 -7.96 27.53 -11.28
N ASN A 28 -7.98 27.15 -12.55
CA ASN A 28 -7.78 25.76 -12.99
C ASN A 28 -6.42 25.22 -12.55
N LEU A 29 -5.34 25.99 -12.71
CA LEU A 29 -4.00 25.60 -12.27
C LEU A 29 -3.94 25.32 -10.77
N SER A 30 -4.59 26.18 -9.97
CA SER A 30 -4.67 26.02 -8.52
C SER A 30 -5.43 24.75 -8.13
N LEU A 31 -6.54 24.46 -8.83
CA LEU A 31 -7.38 23.28 -8.59
C LEU A 31 -6.65 21.98 -8.95
N TYR A 32 -5.98 21.94 -10.10
CA TYR A 32 -5.15 20.78 -10.49
C TYR A 32 -3.98 20.57 -9.53
N THR A 33 -3.30 21.64 -9.14
CA THR A 33 -2.16 21.55 -8.20
C THR A 33 -2.62 21.03 -6.84
N LEU A 34 -3.74 21.52 -6.30
CA LEU A 34 -4.30 21.04 -5.05
C LEU A 34 -4.71 19.56 -5.14
N THR A 35 -5.35 19.17 -6.24
CA THR A 35 -5.75 17.78 -6.50
C THR A 35 -4.54 16.85 -6.53
N VAL A 36 -3.49 17.23 -7.27
CA VAL A 36 -2.23 16.49 -7.36
C VAL A 36 -1.56 16.38 -5.99
N PHE A 37 -1.49 17.48 -5.24
CA PHE A 37 -0.89 17.50 -3.91
C PHE A 37 -1.61 16.55 -2.94
N ILE A 38 -2.95 16.62 -2.87
CA ILE A 38 -3.77 15.74 -2.03
C ILE A 38 -3.54 14.28 -2.42
N TYR A 39 -3.52 13.98 -3.72
CA TYR A 39 -3.31 12.62 -4.20
C TYR A 39 -1.90 12.09 -3.87
N ILE A 40 -0.86 12.91 -4.02
CA ILE A 40 0.51 12.51 -3.65
C ILE A 40 0.62 12.18 -2.16
N VAL A 41 -0.01 12.98 -1.29
CA VAL A 41 -0.07 12.71 0.15
C VAL A 41 -0.77 11.37 0.44
N PHE A 42 -1.88 11.11 -0.26
CA PHE A 42 -2.58 9.83 -0.19
C PHE A 42 -1.68 8.66 -0.63
N VAL A 43 -1.02 8.76 -1.78
CA VAL A 43 -0.10 7.74 -2.30
C VAL A 43 1.07 7.49 -1.35
N TRP A 44 1.62 8.55 -0.75
CA TRP A 44 2.69 8.41 0.24
C TRP A 44 2.24 7.58 1.45
N LYS A 45 1.05 7.86 1.99
CA LYS A 45 0.48 7.13 3.13
C LYS A 45 0.19 5.67 2.77
N PHE A 46 -0.39 5.43 1.60
CA PHE A 46 -0.66 4.12 1.02
C PHE A 46 0.61 3.28 0.85
N SER A 47 1.63 3.88 0.22
CA SER A 47 2.92 3.24 -0.04
C SER A 47 3.60 2.83 1.27
N LYS A 48 3.58 3.71 2.28
CA LYS A 48 4.12 3.40 3.60
C LYS A 48 3.41 2.22 4.26
N PHE A 49 2.14 2.01 3.96
CA PHE A 49 1.38 0.90 4.53
C PHE A 49 1.67 -0.43 3.82
N ILE A 50 1.78 -0.44 2.50
CA ILE A 50 2.12 -1.66 1.72
C ILE A 50 3.52 -2.15 2.03
N THR A 51 4.46 -1.22 2.20
CA THR A 51 5.88 -1.53 2.38
C THR A 51 6.27 -1.89 3.81
N LYS A 52 5.32 -1.88 4.74
CA LYS A 52 5.55 -2.41 6.08
C LYS A 52 5.67 -3.92 6.02
N ARG A 53 6.82 -4.42 6.47
CA ARG A 53 7.06 -5.85 6.73
C ARG A 53 6.29 -6.34 7.95
N GLU A 54 6.23 -5.50 8.98
CA GLU A 54 5.58 -5.71 10.28
C GLU A 54 4.58 -4.57 10.53
N ILE A 55 3.28 -4.88 10.61
CA ILE A 55 2.24 -3.88 10.89
C ILE A 55 2.06 -3.69 12.39
N ILE A 56 2.31 -4.75 13.16
CA ILE A 56 2.25 -4.77 14.61
C ILE A 56 3.69 -5.03 15.10
N GLU A 57 4.24 -4.10 15.88
CA GLU A 57 5.57 -4.24 16.50
C GLU A 57 5.45 -5.06 17.79
N LEU A 58 6.14 -6.19 17.85
CA LEU A 58 6.04 -7.13 18.96
C LEU A 58 6.86 -6.61 20.15
N ASN A 59 6.19 -6.00 21.15
CA ASN A 59 6.86 -5.49 22.34
C ASN A 59 7.03 -6.62 23.40
N MET A 60 8.15 -7.32 23.31
CA MET A 60 8.53 -8.43 24.22
C MET A 60 8.71 -8.00 25.68
N SER A 61 8.84 -6.70 25.99
CA SER A 61 9.09 -6.24 27.37
C SER A 61 7.91 -6.43 28.32
N LYS A 62 6.69 -6.60 27.79
CA LYS A 62 5.48 -6.78 28.60
C LYS A 62 5.33 -8.18 29.22
N TYR A 63 6.04 -9.19 28.72
CA TYR A 63 5.89 -10.59 29.14
C TYR A 63 7.02 -11.09 30.06
N ASN A 64 7.86 -10.18 30.58
CA ASN A 64 9.01 -10.53 31.41
C ASN A 64 8.69 -10.71 32.91
N ASN A 65 7.44 -10.49 33.33
CA ASN A 65 7.04 -10.48 34.76
C ASN A 65 6.27 -11.73 35.21
N SER A 66 6.19 -12.78 34.39
CA SER A 66 5.41 -14.01 34.71
C SER A 66 6.25 -15.13 35.32
N GLN A 67 5.60 -16.00 36.12
CA GLN A 67 6.24 -17.08 36.90
C GLN A 67 6.89 -18.20 36.06
N HIS A 68 6.49 -18.38 34.79
CA HIS A 68 7.16 -19.26 33.82
C HIS A 68 7.52 -18.49 32.53
N PRO A 69 8.63 -17.73 32.53
CA PRO A 69 8.93 -16.74 31.48
C PRO A 69 9.25 -17.34 30.11
N PHE A 70 9.54 -18.64 30.01
CA PHE A 70 9.87 -19.29 28.74
C PHE A 70 8.63 -19.80 27.98
N LEU A 71 7.71 -20.51 28.66
CA LEU A 71 6.52 -21.10 28.03
C LEU A 71 5.48 -20.04 27.66
N GLU A 72 5.22 -19.06 28.53
CA GLU A 72 4.30 -17.97 28.22
C GLU A 72 4.81 -17.10 27.07
N LYS A 73 6.12 -16.89 27.01
CA LYS A 73 6.75 -16.11 25.92
C LYS A 73 6.68 -16.84 24.58
N ILE A 74 6.83 -18.17 24.57
CA ILE A 74 6.66 -18.99 23.36
C ILE A 74 5.20 -19.03 22.91
N LEU A 75 4.25 -19.24 23.82
CA LEU A 75 2.82 -19.25 23.49
C LEU A 75 2.33 -17.89 23.00
N ALA A 76 2.72 -16.79 23.67
CA ALA A 76 2.38 -15.44 23.24
C ALA A 76 3.00 -15.12 21.87
N LEU A 77 4.25 -15.51 21.63
CA LEU A 77 4.91 -15.39 20.33
C LEU A 77 4.18 -16.22 19.26
N PHE A 78 3.74 -17.43 19.58
CA PHE A 78 3.02 -18.32 18.66
C PHE A 78 1.67 -17.73 18.26
N PHE A 79 0.82 -17.33 19.24
CA PHE A 79 -0.48 -16.73 18.95
C PHE A 79 -0.35 -15.42 18.17
N TYR A 80 0.62 -14.57 18.54
CA TYR A 80 0.89 -13.33 17.82
C TYR A 80 1.35 -13.57 16.38
N THR A 81 2.24 -14.56 16.19
CA THR A 81 2.73 -14.93 14.85
C THR A 81 1.58 -15.51 14.01
N LEU A 82 0.70 -16.31 14.61
CA LEU A 82 -0.44 -16.93 13.94
C LEU A 82 -1.46 -15.89 13.46
N GLU A 83 -1.82 -14.93 14.32
CA GLU A 83 -2.65 -13.79 13.92
C GLU A 83 -2.00 -13.02 12.76
N TYR A 84 -0.68 -12.83 12.82
CA TYR A 84 0.07 -12.12 11.80
C TYR A 84 0.19 -12.87 10.45
N VAL A 85 0.36 -14.19 10.50
CA VAL A 85 0.39 -15.08 9.33
C VAL A 85 -0.93 -15.03 8.58
N ILE A 86 -2.05 -14.74 9.26
CA ILE A 86 -3.37 -14.65 8.64
C ILE A 86 -3.64 -13.24 8.11
N ILE A 87 -3.42 -12.19 8.92
CA ILE A 87 -3.76 -10.80 8.53
C ILE A 87 -2.98 -10.33 7.31
N LEU A 88 -1.68 -10.67 7.22
CA LEU A 88 -0.85 -10.14 6.13
C LEU A 88 -1.21 -10.66 4.74
N PRO A 89 -1.45 -11.97 4.53
CA PRO A 89 -1.95 -12.45 3.25
C PRO A 89 -3.24 -11.76 2.83
N PHE A 90 -4.21 -11.57 3.72
CA PHE A 90 -5.42 -10.79 3.40
C PHE A 90 -5.09 -9.38 2.94
N LEU A 91 -4.09 -8.75 3.55
CA LEU A 91 -3.64 -7.44 3.12
C LEU A 91 -2.99 -7.45 1.74
N VAL A 92 -2.20 -8.47 1.42
CA VAL A 92 -1.64 -8.68 0.08
C VAL A 92 -2.77 -8.81 -0.95
N LEU A 93 -3.82 -9.58 -0.63
CA LEU A 93 -4.98 -9.77 -1.51
C LEU A 93 -5.75 -8.46 -1.73
N PHE A 94 -5.98 -7.69 -0.66
CA PHE A 94 -6.61 -6.37 -0.77
C PHE A 94 -5.81 -5.47 -1.70
N TRP A 95 -4.49 -5.41 -1.54
CA TRP A 95 -3.65 -4.60 -2.41
C TRP A 95 -3.59 -5.09 -3.85
N PHE A 96 -3.61 -6.41 -4.06
CA PHE A 96 -3.72 -6.98 -5.38
C PHE A 96 -4.95 -6.48 -6.13
N VAL A 97 -6.13 -6.44 -5.49
CA VAL A 97 -7.34 -5.88 -6.11
C VAL A 97 -7.17 -4.41 -6.48
N VAL A 98 -6.58 -3.62 -5.57
CA VAL A 98 -6.34 -2.19 -5.82
C VAL A 98 -5.37 -1.97 -6.98
N PHE A 99 -4.28 -2.73 -7.06
CA PHE A 99 -3.32 -2.63 -8.18
C PHE A 99 -3.89 -3.14 -9.50
N SER A 100 -4.71 -4.20 -9.47
CA SER A 100 -5.42 -4.66 -10.66
C SER A 100 -6.37 -3.59 -11.18
N PHE A 101 -7.11 -2.93 -10.28
CA PHE A 101 -7.97 -1.80 -10.64
C PHE A 101 -7.14 -0.65 -11.23
N PHE A 102 -6.00 -0.34 -10.63
CA PHE A 102 -5.09 0.68 -11.14
C PHE A 102 -4.59 0.38 -12.55
N ILE A 103 -4.10 -0.84 -12.79
CA ILE A 103 -3.64 -1.25 -14.11
C ILE A 103 -4.81 -1.20 -15.11
N MET A 104 -6.00 -1.67 -14.72
CA MET A 104 -7.19 -1.63 -15.56
C MET A 104 -7.53 -0.22 -16.04
N LEU A 105 -7.39 0.79 -15.19
CA LEU A 105 -7.61 2.20 -15.57
C LEU A 105 -6.54 2.72 -16.55
N ILE A 106 -5.30 2.23 -16.44
CA ILE A 106 -4.17 2.64 -17.29
C ILE A 106 -4.16 1.86 -18.62
N SER A 107 -4.69 0.64 -18.66
CA SER A 107 -4.54 -0.27 -19.80
C SER A 107 -5.70 -0.18 -20.77
N GLU A 108 -5.42 0.18 -22.02
CA GLU A 108 -6.46 0.22 -23.08
C GLU A 108 -6.60 -1.13 -23.77
N SER A 109 -5.49 -1.79 -24.08
CA SER A 109 -5.44 -3.00 -24.91
C SER A 109 -5.18 -4.30 -24.14
N LEU A 110 -4.98 -4.23 -22.82
CA LEU A 110 -4.76 -5.43 -22.03
C LEU A 110 -6.07 -6.16 -21.78
N ASP A 111 -6.02 -7.47 -21.97
CA ASP A 111 -7.08 -8.36 -21.51
C ASP A 111 -7.07 -8.45 -19.98
N MET A 112 -8.17 -8.94 -19.41
CA MET A 112 -8.31 -9.02 -17.95
C MET A 112 -7.31 -10.01 -17.33
N MET A 113 -6.90 -11.07 -18.03
CA MET A 113 -5.91 -12.02 -17.51
C MET A 113 -4.52 -11.38 -17.39
N GLN A 114 -4.10 -10.60 -18.38
CA GLN A 114 -2.86 -9.83 -18.39
C GLN A 114 -2.84 -8.80 -17.26
N ILE A 115 -3.97 -8.12 -17.01
CA ILE A 115 -4.10 -7.19 -15.87
C ILE A 115 -3.85 -7.91 -14.54
N LEU A 116 -4.44 -9.10 -14.35
CA LEU A 116 -4.25 -9.89 -13.12
C LEU A 116 -2.82 -10.42 -13.00
N ILE A 117 -2.20 -10.89 -14.09
CA ILE A 117 -0.80 -11.32 -14.11
C ILE A 117 0.11 -10.16 -13.71
N LEU A 118 -0.06 -9.00 -14.33
CA LEU A 118 0.79 -7.84 -14.09
C LEU A 118 0.67 -7.37 -12.63
N SER A 119 -0.56 -7.25 -12.12
CA SER A 119 -0.82 -6.92 -10.71
C SER A 119 -0.14 -7.91 -9.76
N THR A 120 -0.23 -9.20 -10.06
CA THR A 120 0.40 -10.26 -9.27
C THR A 120 1.92 -10.12 -9.24
N ILE A 121 2.56 -9.91 -10.40
CA ILE A 121 4.02 -9.74 -10.51
C ILE A 121 4.48 -8.52 -9.72
N ILE A 122 3.75 -7.40 -9.82
CA ILE A 122 4.08 -6.16 -9.10
C ILE A 122 4.01 -6.39 -7.60
N ILE A 123 2.89 -6.94 -7.10
CA ILE A 123 2.71 -7.17 -5.66
C ILE A 123 3.75 -8.16 -5.14
N ALA A 124 4.00 -9.26 -5.84
CA ALA A 124 5.03 -10.23 -5.47
C ALA A 124 6.43 -9.58 -5.42
N SER A 125 6.77 -8.75 -6.41
CA SER A 125 8.04 -8.02 -6.45
C SER A 125 8.17 -7.03 -5.29
N ILE A 126 7.11 -6.26 -4.99
CA ILE A 126 7.09 -5.36 -3.83
C ILE A 126 7.37 -6.15 -2.55
N ARG A 127 6.71 -7.30 -2.36
CA ARG A 127 6.90 -8.13 -1.15
C ARG A 127 8.30 -8.67 -1.06
N LEU A 128 8.85 -9.23 -2.12
CA LEU A 128 10.25 -9.66 -2.16
C LEU A 128 11.19 -8.52 -1.73
N CYS A 129 11.04 -7.33 -2.28
CA CYS A 129 11.82 -6.15 -1.91
C CYS A 129 11.66 -5.76 -0.43
N VAL A 130 10.44 -5.81 0.11
CA VAL A 130 10.17 -5.52 1.54
C VAL A 130 10.93 -6.48 2.44
N TYR A 131 10.97 -7.79 2.12
CA TYR A 131 11.69 -8.80 2.92
C TYR A 131 13.20 -8.69 2.79
N LEU A 132 13.71 -8.25 1.64
CA LEU A 132 15.13 -7.89 1.47
C LEU A 132 15.53 -6.60 2.19
N GLY A 133 14.54 -5.82 2.67
CA GLY A 133 14.79 -4.57 3.39
C GLY A 133 15.16 -3.41 2.46
N SER A 134 14.83 -3.51 1.17
CA SER A 134 15.14 -2.46 0.22
C SER A 134 14.10 -1.33 0.27
N ASP A 135 14.60 -0.10 0.23
CA ASP A 135 13.75 1.09 0.09
C ASP A 135 13.06 1.15 -1.29
N ILE A 136 13.58 0.39 -2.27
CA ILE A 136 13.02 0.19 -3.62
C ILE A 136 11.57 -0.28 -3.57
N SER A 137 11.18 -1.06 -2.56
CA SER A 137 9.79 -1.46 -2.36
C SER A 137 8.85 -0.25 -2.28
N ARG A 138 9.30 0.86 -1.68
CA ARG A 138 8.49 2.08 -1.53
C ARG A 138 8.31 2.74 -2.87
N ASP A 139 9.37 2.83 -3.66
CA ASP A 139 9.32 3.45 -4.98
C ASP A 139 8.41 2.64 -5.91
N LEU A 140 8.58 1.31 -5.93
CA LEU A 140 7.76 0.41 -6.75
C LEU A 140 6.26 0.50 -6.41
N SER A 141 5.92 0.61 -5.12
CA SER A 141 4.52 0.76 -4.68
C SER A 141 3.86 2.08 -5.09
N ARG A 142 4.64 3.11 -5.44
CA ARG A 142 4.13 4.44 -5.81
C ARG A 142 3.98 4.64 -7.30
N ILE A 143 4.71 3.88 -8.12
CA ILE A 143 4.73 4.06 -9.58
C ILE A 143 3.31 4.01 -10.15
N PHE A 144 2.57 2.92 -9.95
CA PHE A 144 1.23 2.75 -10.54
C PHE A 144 0.20 3.79 -10.06
N PRO A 145 0.07 4.07 -8.75
CA PRO A 145 -0.80 5.14 -8.30
C PRO A 145 -0.44 6.50 -8.93
N LEU A 146 0.85 6.83 -9.03
CA LEU A 146 1.29 8.10 -9.62
C LEU A 146 1.11 8.13 -11.14
N THR A 147 1.26 7.00 -11.83
CA THR A 147 0.96 6.90 -13.27
C THR A 147 -0.51 7.20 -13.56
N ILE A 148 -1.43 6.74 -12.70
CA ILE A 148 -2.85 7.08 -12.83
C ILE A 148 -3.07 8.58 -12.66
N LEU A 149 -2.43 9.18 -11.67
CA LEU A 149 -2.53 10.63 -11.48
C LEU A 149 -2.01 11.39 -12.71
N ALA A 150 -0.87 10.96 -13.27
CA ALA A 150 -0.31 11.58 -14.45
C ALA A 150 -1.26 11.48 -15.65
N ILE A 151 -1.86 10.31 -15.87
CA ILE A 151 -2.84 10.10 -16.94
C ILE A 151 -4.13 10.90 -16.67
N PHE A 152 -4.59 10.97 -15.43
CA PHE A 152 -5.77 11.75 -15.04
C PHE A 152 -5.57 13.24 -15.36
N VAL A 153 -4.42 13.80 -14.99
CA VAL A 153 -4.11 15.21 -15.24
C VAL A 153 -3.94 15.47 -16.74
N ALA A 154 -3.33 14.53 -17.49
CA ALA A 154 -3.13 14.66 -18.93
C ALA A 154 -4.42 14.51 -19.74
N ASN A 155 -5.31 13.60 -19.33
CA ASN A 155 -6.58 13.34 -19.99
C ASN A 155 -7.66 12.97 -18.97
N PRO A 156 -8.34 13.97 -18.38
CA PRO A 156 -9.37 13.74 -17.36
C PRO A 156 -10.57 12.94 -17.88
N LYS A 157 -10.95 13.15 -19.15
CA LYS A 157 -12.12 12.50 -19.76
C LYS A 157 -11.98 10.98 -19.81
N ARG A 158 -10.78 10.50 -20.12
CA ARG A 158 -10.47 9.07 -20.22
C ARG A 158 -10.83 8.28 -18.95
N ILE A 159 -10.51 8.81 -17.77
CA ILE A 159 -10.77 8.09 -16.50
C ILE A 159 -12.25 8.21 -16.09
N LEU A 160 -12.94 9.24 -16.58
CA LEU A 160 -14.34 9.52 -16.29
C LEU A 160 -15.32 8.83 -17.25
N GLU A 161 -14.84 8.17 -18.30
CA GLU A 161 -15.65 7.32 -19.19
C GLU A 161 -16.14 6.07 -18.43
N ALA A 162 -17.27 6.22 -17.75
CA ALA A 162 -17.86 5.17 -16.92
C ALA A 162 -18.16 3.88 -17.69
N ASP A 163 -18.59 3.99 -18.96
CA ASP A 163 -18.97 2.84 -19.79
C ASP A 163 -17.81 1.85 -20.02
N SER A 164 -16.60 2.38 -20.19
CA SER A 164 -15.37 1.59 -20.35
C SER A 164 -14.99 0.84 -19.07
N VAL A 165 -15.33 1.37 -17.90
CA VAL A 165 -15.07 0.74 -16.60
C VAL A 165 -16.13 -0.31 -16.28
N PHE A 166 -17.41 0.01 -16.50
CA PHE A 166 -18.53 -0.92 -16.24
C PHE A 166 -18.44 -2.18 -17.11
N THR A 167 -18.10 -2.03 -18.38
CA THR A 167 -17.89 -3.16 -19.29
C THR A 167 -16.79 -4.10 -18.81
N ARG A 168 -15.66 -3.58 -18.33
CA ARG A 168 -14.57 -4.40 -17.77
C ARG A 168 -14.96 -5.06 -16.44
N ILE A 169 -15.67 -4.36 -15.56
CA ILE A 169 -16.18 -4.94 -14.30
C ILE A 169 -17.14 -6.11 -14.57
N SER A 170 -17.97 -6.02 -15.62
CA SER A 170 -18.89 -7.09 -16.00
C SER A 170 -18.20 -8.39 -16.43
N GLN A 171 -16.91 -8.34 -16.77
CA GLN A 171 -16.09 -9.50 -17.13
C GLN A 171 -15.43 -10.18 -15.92
N ILE A 172 -15.53 -9.61 -14.72
CA ILE A 172 -14.94 -10.21 -13.50
C ILE A 172 -15.49 -11.62 -13.22
N PRO A 173 -16.82 -11.86 -13.26
CA PRO A 173 -17.39 -13.16 -12.93
C PRO A 173 -16.82 -14.33 -13.75
N SER A 174 -16.53 -14.10 -15.04
CA SER A 174 -16.01 -15.16 -15.93
C SER A 174 -14.57 -15.57 -15.61
N ILE A 175 -13.84 -14.79 -14.81
CA ILE A 175 -12.41 -14.98 -14.51
C ILE A 175 -12.18 -15.33 -13.04
N VAL A 176 -13.24 -15.38 -12.21
CA VAL A 176 -13.14 -15.70 -10.77
C VAL A 176 -12.42 -17.03 -10.51
N ASN A 177 -12.61 -18.04 -11.37
CA ASN A 177 -11.93 -19.32 -11.21
C ASN A 177 -10.40 -19.18 -11.39
N ASN A 178 -9.96 -18.37 -12.35
CA ASN A 178 -8.55 -18.05 -12.55
C ASN A 178 -8.02 -17.13 -11.45
N LEU A 179 -8.86 -16.24 -10.92
CA LEU A 179 -8.52 -15.35 -9.80
C LEU A 179 -7.99 -16.14 -8.60
N LEU A 180 -8.63 -17.27 -8.27
CA LEU A 180 -8.22 -18.13 -7.16
C LEU A 180 -6.75 -18.58 -7.26
N TRP A 181 -6.26 -18.89 -8.48
CA TRP A 181 -4.86 -19.29 -8.67
C TRP A 181 -3.87 -18.16 -8.36
N PHE A 182 -4.21 -16.91 -8.70
CA PHE A 182 -3.40 -15.75 -8.33
C PHE A 182 -3.39 -15.52 -6.82
N LEU A 183 -4.54 -15.69 -6.15
CA LEU A 183 -4.64 -15.56 -4.69
C LEU A 183 -3.81 -16.64 -3.98
N VAL A 184 -3.91 -17.90 -4.42
CA VAL A 184 -3.11 -19.01 -3.88
C VAL A 184 -1.62 -18.76 -4.08
N PHE A 185 -1.21 -18.26 -5.23
CA PHE A 185 0.18 -17.90 -5.50
C PHE A 185 0.68 -16.79 -4.57
N LEU A 186 -0.06 -15.69 -4.43
CA LEU A 186 0.30 -14.57 -3.55
C LEU A 186 0.35 -15.00 -2.08
N PHE A 187 -0.61 -15.81 -1.65
CA PHE A 187 -0.60 -16.40 -0.32
C PHE A 187 0.65 -17.25 -0.09
N SER A 188 0.98 -18.12 -1.07
CA SER A 188 2.14 -19.01 -0.99
C SER A 188 3.45 -18.24 -0.90
N ILE A 189 3.65 -17.21 -1.74
CA ILE A 189 4.84 -16.36 -1.68
C ILE A 189 4.94 -15.65 -0.34
N GLU A 190 3.87 -15.02 0.13
CA GLU A 190 3.87 -14.28 1.39
C GLU A 190 4.19 -15.21 2.57
N PHE A 191 3.62 -16.41 2.57
CA PHE A 191 3.89 -17.43 3.58
C PHE A 191 5.35 -17.89 3.54
N LEU A 192 5.90 -18.20 2.37
CA LEU A 192 7.31 -18.62 2.21
C LEU A 192 8.29 -17.54 2.68
N LEU A 193 8.06 -16.28 2.30
CA LEU A 193 8.91 -15.16 2.72
C LEU A 193 8.89 -14.97 4.24
N ARG A 194 7.73 -15.14 4.85
CA ARG A 194 7.58 -15.08 6.31
C ARG A 194 8.32 -16.20 7.02
N LEU A 195 8.21 -17.44 6.51
CA LEU A 195 8.95 -18.57 7.06
C LEU A 195 10.46 -18.32 7.00
N PHE A 196 10.95 -17.88 5.85
CA PHE A 196 12.37 -17.58 5.68
C PHE A 196 12.86 -16.47 6.63
N TYR A 197 12.06 -15.41 6.79
CA TYR A 197 12.38 -14.33 7.72
C TYR A 197 12.36 -14.80 9.19
N SER A 198 11.38 -15.61 9.58
CA SER A 198 11.26 -16.11 10.95
C SER A 198 12.42 -17.05 11.31
N ILE A 199 12.81 -17.94 10.39
CA ILE A 199 13.96 -18.83 10.56
C ILE A 199 15.27 -18.03 10.65
N SER A 200 15.48 -17.07 9.75
CA SER A 200 16.71 -16.26 9.76
C SER A 200 16.85 -15.43 11.04
N LYS A 201 15.75 -14.86 11.56
CA LYS A 201 15.72 -14.15 12.85
C LYS A 201 16.02 -15.07 14.03
N LEU A 202 15.43 -16.27 14.04
CA LEU A 202 15.69 -17.26 15.08
C LEU A 202 17.17 -17.67 15.10
N ILE A 203 17.76 -17.99 13.93
CA ILE A 203 19.19 -18.35 13.83
C ILE A 203 20.08 -17.20 14.31
N SER A 204 19.77 -15.95 13.98
CA SER A 204 20.56 -14.80 14.45
C SER A 204 20.47 -14.63 15.96
N ASP A 205 19.30 -14.83 16.56
CA ASP A 205 19.09 -14.71 18.00
C ASP A 205 19.83 -15.82 18.77
N PHE A 206 19.86 -17.05 18.24
CA PHE A 206 20.65 -18.15 18.81
C PHE A 206 22.16 -17.96 18.68
N LYS A 207 22.64 -17.32 17.59
CA LYS A 207 24.08 -17.11 17.35
C LYS A 207 24.67 -15.97 18.20
N ASN A 208 23.85 -15.05 18.70
CA ASN A 208 24.29 -13.90 19.50
C ASN A 208 23.30 -13.58 20.65
N PRO A 209 23.29 -14.39 21.73
CA PRO A 209 22.36 -14.20 22.85
C PRO A 209 22.49 -12.85 23.57
N ASP A 210 23.64 -12.16 23.46
CA ASP A 210 23.91 -10.92 24.21
C ASP A 210 23.85 -9.63 23.37
N VAL A 211 23.66 -9.73 22.04
CA VAL A 211 23.78 -8.56 21.12
C VAL A 211 22.42 -7.94 20.77
N GLY A 212 21.32 -8.68 20.95
CA GLY A 212 19.96 -8.22 20.64
C GLY A 212 19.53 -6.97 21.42
N GLY A 213 19.98 -6.82 22.67
CA GLY A 213 19.70 -5.63 23.49
C GLY A 213 20.62 -4.45 23.19
N VAL A 214 21.86 -4.67 22.74
CA VAL A 214 22.87 -3.61 22.63
C VAL A 214 22.71 -2.80 21.34
N VAL A 215 22.29 -3.43 20.24
CA VAL A 215 22.12 -2.76 18.94
C VAL A 215 20.87 -1.88 18.90
N GLU A 216 19.77 -2.32 19.52
CA GLU A 216 18.52 -1.55 19.61
C GLU A 216 18.66 -0.35 20.58
N VAL A 217 19.39 -0.53 21.69
CA VAL A 217 19.71 0.57 22.62
C VAL A 217 20.66 1.58 21.99
N LYS A 218 21.64 1.17 21.18
CA LYS A 218 22.49 2.12 20.43
C LYS A 218 21.66 2.89 19.40
N LYS A 219 20.86 2.24 18.55
CA LYS A 219 20.04 2.95 17.55
C LYS A 219 19.04 3.94 18.18
N SER A 220 18.41 3.59 19.31
CA SER A 220 17.50 4.51 20.01
C SER A 220 18.23 5.67 20.70
N LYS A 221 19.41 5.44 21.31
CA LYS A 221 20.25 6.53 21.86
C LYS A 221 20.78 7.47 20.78
N PHE A 222 21.23 6.95 19.62
CA PHE A 222 21.71 7.80 18.52
C PHE A 222 20.60 8.66 17.92
N LYS A 223 19.39 8.11 17.76
CA LYS A 223 18.22 8.88 17.28
C LYS A 223 17.75 9.95 18.27
N LYS A 224 17.92 9.72 19.58
CA LYS A 224 17.67 10.73 20.62
C LYS A 224 18.74 11.84 20.63
N LEU A 225 20.00 11.52 20.31
CA LEU A 225 21.09 12.51 20.27
C LEU A 225 21.02 13.41 19.02
N GLU A 226 20.55 12.91 17.88
CA GLU A 226 20.29 13.75 16.70
C GLU A 226 19.11 14.71 16.91
N SER A 227 18.10 14.30 17.69
CA SER A 227 16.97 15.18 18.07
C SER A 227 17.36 16.32 19.02
N TYR A 228 18.51 16.23 19.71
CA TYR A 228 19.02 17.30 20.58
C TYR A 228 20.08 18.19 19.90
N LYS A 229 20.54 17.83 18.70
CA LYS A 229 21.49 18.63 17.90
C LYS A 229 20.84 19.42 16.77
N GLY A 230 19.52 19.37 16.63
CA GLY A 230 18.74 20.24 15.76
C GLY A 230 18.28 21.49 16.49
N ILE A 231 19.22 22.40 16.78
CA ILE A 231 18.98 23.84 16.64
C ILE A 231 19.25 24.15 15.16
#